data_AF-A0A8J8KA30-F1
#
_entry.id   AF-A0A8J8KA30-F1
#
_cell.length_a   1.000
_cell.length_b   1.000
_cell.length_c   1.000
_cell.angle_alpha   90.00
_cell.angle_beta   90.00
_cell.angle_gamma   90.00
#
_symmetry.space_group_name_H-M   'P 1'
#
loop_
_entity.id
_entity.type
_entity.pdbx_description
1 polymer ?
#
loop_
_entity_poly.entity_id
_entity_poly.type
_entity_poly.pdbx_seq_one_letter_code
_entity_poly.pdbx_strand_id
1 'polypeptide(L)'
;MANIIVIPFKEETKAITALHKIKELDAYGDITLYEHIMIRKDGKNHYEILDNKTENEGWRTFTGMALGGLVGAFAGPIGFVVGVYTGIAVGAVWDINHFDFENNFIEKVSDTMNVGTIAIIAEVAEDSSVFIDDALQSYSSEIIRSEAGIDFDDYVDEQIEDWEEEIADERQKLKKATENEKITIIAKIADLKAKRKTEIDKLDKKTKSTLHEIKDKTKSRINKLETRLKSYEHSISDVFTKAHQKRLNKRIKREQEKLHQLYIALGEDIADK
;
A
#
# COMPACT_ATOMS: atom_id res chain seq x y z
N MET A 1 -7.10 19.83 11.96
CA MET A 1 -6.40 18.71 11.30
C MET A 1 -7.18 17.44 11.52
N ALA A 2 -7.30 16.60 10.49
CA ALA A 2 -7.90 15.28 10.60
C ALA A 2 -6.96 14.28 11.30
N ASN A 3 -7.54 13.22 11.85
CA ASN A 3 -6.88 12.11 12.55
C ASN A 3 -7.34 10.79 11.97
N ILE A 4 -6.44 9.81 11.93
CA ILE A 4 -6.83 8.42 11.67
C ILE A 4 -7.09 7.76 13.01
N ILE A 5 -8.28 7.19 13.14
CA ILE A 5 -8.66 6.41 14.32
C ILE A 5 -8.90 4.95 13.94
N VAL A 6 -8.43 4.06 14.81
CA VAL A 6 -8.74 2.63 14.76
C VAL A 6 -9.43 2.24 16.05
N ILE A 7 -10.63 1.68 15.92
CA ILE A 7 -11.46 1.29 17.04
C ILE A 7 -11.77 -0.21 16.94
N PRO A 8 -11.12 -1.05 17.75
CA PRO A 8 -11.35 -2.49 17.75
C PRO A 8 -12.58 -2.88 18.57
N PHE A 9 -13.27 -3.93 18.12
CA PHE A 9 -14.49 -4.49 18.70
C PHE A 9 -14.44 -6.01 18.66
N LYS A 10 -14.99 -6.64 19.70
CA LYS A 10 -15.18 -8.10 19.75
C LYS A 10 -16.43 -8.58 19.03
N GLU A 11 -17.43 -7.72 18.91
CA GLU A 11 -18.77 -8.05 18.39
C GLU A 11 -19.12 -7.10 17.24
N GLU A 12 -19.61 -7.66 16.13
CA GLU A 12 -19.97 -6.89 14.93
C GLU A 12 -21.08 -5.88 15.20
N THR A 13 -22.08 -6.29 15.98
CA THR A 13 -23.21 -5.45 16.38
C THR A 13 -22.76 -4.19 17.13
N LYS A 14 -21.74 -4.30 17.98
CA LYS A 14 -21.15 -3.15 18.69
C LYS A 14 -20.39 -2.23 17.74
N ALA A 15 -19.64 -2.79 16.78
CA ALA A 15 -18.98 -2.00 15.74
C ALA A 15 -20.00 -1.23 14.89
N ILE A 16 -21.09 -1.86 14.48
CA ILE A 16 -22.16 -1.20 13.71
C ILE A 16 -22.80 -0.07 14.52
N THR A 17 -23.13 -0.33 15.79
CA THR A 17 -23.73 0.68 16.67
C THR A 17 -22.78 1.85 16.91
N ALA A 18 -21.49 1.57 17.11
CA ALA A 18 -20.46 2.59 17.24
C ALA A 18 -20.33 3.44 15.96
N LEU A 19 -20.34 2.81 14.78
CA LEU A 19 -20.30 3.53 13.51
C LEU A 19 -21.50 4.48 13.34
N HIS A 20 -22.70 4.04 13.73
CA HIS A 20 -23.87 4.92 13.72
C HIS A 20 -23.70 6.12 14.66
N LYS A 21 -23.13 5.92 15.86
CA LYS A 21 -22.83 7.02 16.78
C LYS A 21 -21.82 8.02 16.21
N ILE A 22 -20.78 7.54 15.54
CA ILE A 22 -19.81 8.41 14.85
C ILE A 22 -20.51 9.22 13.74
N LYS A 23 -21.39 8.58 12.95
CA LYS A 23 -22.19 9.29 11.92
C LYS A 23 -23.15 10.32 12.52
N GLU A 24 -23.76 10.03 13.67
CA GLU A 24 -24.59 11.00 14.39
C GLU A 24 -23.77 12.23 14.84
N LEU A 25 -22.56 12.03 15.39
CA LEU A 25 -21.66 13.13 15.76
C LEU A 25 -21.29 13.99 14.55
N ASP A 26 -21.07 13.38 13.38
CA ASP A 26 -20.85 14.12 12.12
C ASP A 26 -22.08 14.93 11.71
N ALA A 27 -23.27 14.32 11.79
CA ALA A 27 -24.53 14.97 11.46
C ALA A 27 -24.85 16.16 12.38
N TYR A 28 -24.47 16.09 13.66
CA TYR A 28 -24.61 17.20 14.61
C TYR A 28 -23.51 18.25 14.50
N GLY A 29 -22.47 17.97 13.70
CA GLY A 29 -21.32 18.84 13.54
C GLY A 29 -20.34 18.80 14.71
N ASP A 30 -20.41 17.79 15.58
CA ASP A 30 -19.48 17.60 16.69
C ASP A 30 -18.11 17.09 16.23
N ILE A 31 -18.10 16.23 15.21
CA ILE A 31 -16.89 15.82 14.46
C ILE A 31 -17.10 15.97 12.94
N THR A 32 -16.05 15.89 12.14
CA THR A 32 -16.16 15.64 10.69
C THR A 32 -15.75 14.20 10.45
N LEU A 33 -16.64 13.37 9.93
CA LEU A 33 -16.29 12.07 9.38
C LEU A 33 -16.03 12.21 7.87
N TYR A 34 -14.81 11.98 7.42
CA TYR A 34 -14.43 12.06 6.00
C TYR A 34 -14.58 10.71 5.31
N GLU A 35 -13.84 9.72 5.78
CA GLU A 35 -13.86 8.36 5.26
C GLU A 35 -13.89 7.35 6.39
N HIS A 36 -14.47 6.17 6.13
CA HIS A 36 -14.46 5.06 7.06
C HIS A 36 -14.56 3.71 6.35
N ILE A 37 -14.05 2.69 7.03
CA ILE A 37 -14.16 1.29 6.65
C ILE A 37 -14.26 0.42 7.89
N MET A 38 -15.00 -0.69 7.78
CA MET A 38 -15.02 -1.74 8.79
C MET A 38 -14.28 -2.97 8.26
N ILE A 39 -13.37 -3.52 9.07
CA ILE A 39 -12.58 -4.70 8.72
C ILE A 39 -12.69 -5.77 9.81
N ARG A 40 -12.41 -7.02 9.46
CA ARG A 40 -12.30 -8.16 10.37
C ARG A 40 -10.99 -8.89 10.14
N LYS A 41 -10.24 -9.20 11.20
CA LYS A 41 -9.09 -10.08 11.10
C LYS A 41 -9.54 -11.53 10.97
N ASP A 42 -9.14 -12.21 9.89
CA ASP A 42 -9.51 -13.60 9.62
C ASP A 42 -8.55 -14.60 10.27
N GLY A 43 -8.87 -15.90 10.19
CA GLY A 43 -8.05 -16.98 10.76
C GLY A 43 -6.70 -17.22 10.09
N LYS A 44 -6.38 -16.48 9.02
CA LYS A 44 -5.10 -16.54 8.30
C LYS A 44 -4.24 -15.29 8.54
N ASN A 45 -4.61 -14.46 9.52
CA ASN A 45 -4.02 -13.14 9.78
C ASN A 45 -4.16 -12.16 8.60
N HIS A 46 -5.18 -12.34 7.76
CA HIS A 46 -5.57 -11.35 6.78
C HIS A 46 -6.72 -10.49 7.32
N TYR A 47 -7.03 -9.41 6.61
CA TYR A 47 -8.11 -8.51 6.96
C TYR A 47 -9.16 -8.55 5.86
N GLU A 48 -10.37 -8.97 6.24
CA GLU A 48 -11.55 -8.96 5.42
C GLU A 48 -12.26 -7.62 5.58
N ILE A 49 -12.67 -7.00 4.46
CA ILE A 49 -13.50 -5.79 4.49
C ILE A 49 -14.94 -6.23 4.71
N LEU A 50 -15.59 -5.68 5.74
CA LEU A 50 -17.01 -5.90 5.99
C LEU A 50 -17.80 -4.88 5.16
N ASP A 51 -18.65 -5.38 4.26
CA ASP A 51 -19.52 -4.57 3.41
C ASP A 51 -20.96 -5.02 3.57
N ASN A 52 -21.82 -4.13 4.05
CA ASN A 52 -23.26 -4.34 4.00
C ASN A 52 -23.89 -3.35 3.01
N LYS A 53 -24.21 -3.86 1.82
CA LYS A 53 -24.87 -3.09 0.74
C LYS A 53 -26.40 -2.98 0.91
N THR A 54 -26.98 -3.58 1.95
CA THR A 54 -28.44 -3.65 2.11
C THR A 54 -29.03 -2.55 2.98
N GLU A 55 -28.23 -1.87 3.80
CA GLU A 55 -28.62 -0.61 4.45
C GLU A 55 -28.23 0.55 3.52
N ASN A 56 -29.14 1.51 3.34
CA ASN A 56 -28.97 2.70 2.48
C ASN A 56 -27.72 3.55 2.78
N GLU A 57 -26.99 3.24 3.84
CA GLU A 57 -25.81 3.99 4.27
C GLU A 57 -24.47 3.28 4.04
N GLY A 58 -24.45 1.96 3.83
CA GLY A 58 -23.22 1.16 3.74
C GLY A 58 -22.32 1.23 4.99
N TRP A 59 -21.45 0.25 5.16
CA TRP A 59 -20.37 0.30 6.19
C TRP A 59 -19.06 0.86 5.62
N ARG A 60 -19.15 1.47 4.43
CA ARG A 60 -18.00 1.95 3.67
C ARG A 60 -18.35 3.25 2.92
N THR A 61 -17.66 4.32 3.30
CA THR A 61 -17.58 5.58 2.52
C THR A 61 -16.19 5.79 1.92
N PHE A 62 -15.29 4.82 2.09
CA PHE A 62 -13.92 4.92 1.63
C PHE A 62 -13.76 4.88 0.10
N THR A 63 -12.98 5.84 -0.43
CA THR A 63 -12.63 5.97 -1.85
C THR A 63 -11.15 6.20 -2.11
N GLY A 64 -10.40 6.72 -1.14
CA GLY A 64 -9.04 7.23 -1.33
C GLY A 64 -7.90 6.24 -1.16
N MET A 65 -6.69 6.77 -0.95
CA MET A 65 -5.45 6.03 -0.71
C MET A 65 -5.21 5.75 0.79
N ALA A 66 -5.46 6.70 1.70
CA ALA A 66 -5.04 6.63 3.10
C ALA A 66 -5.54 5.38 3.87
N LEU A 67 -6.86 5.14 3.95
CA LEU A 67 -7.37 3.94 4.64
C LEU A 67 -7.04 2.64 3.89
N GLY A 68 -6.81 2.70 2.58
CA GLY A 68 -6.48 1.55 1.72
C GLY A 68 -5.02 1.15 1.85
N GLY A 69 -4.15 2.13 2.09
CA GLY A 69 -2.75 1.93 2.48
C GLY A 69 -2.65 1.23 3.80
N LEU A 70 -3.39 1.70 4.81
CA LEU A 70 -3.47 1.07 6.13
C LEU A 70 -4.03 -0.35 6.05
N VAL A 71 -5.16 -0.56 5.37
CA VAL A 71 -5.74 -1.91 5.19
C VAL A 71 -4.78 -2.84 4.44
N GLY A 72 -4.06 -2.33 3.43
CA GLY A 72 -3.02 -3.10 2.76
C GLY A 72 -1.85 -3.44 3.68
N ALA A 73 -1.35 -2.48 4.47
CA ALA A 73 -0.30 -2.67 5.45
C ALA A 73 -0.62 -3.81 6.43
N PHE A 74 -1.87 -3.89 6.87
CA PHE A 74 -2.35 -4.94 7.75
C PHE A 74 -2.30 -6.35 7.11
N ALA A 75 -2.34 -6.49 5.78
CA ALA A 75 -2.23 -7.80 5.11
C ALA A 75 -0.79 -8.37 5.03
N GLY A 76 0.17 -7.82 5.80
CA GLY A 76 1.56 -8.29 5.92
C GLY A 76 2.51 -7.69 4.88
N PRO A 77 3.82 -8.04 4.84
CA PRO A 77 4.81 -7.36 3.98
C PRO A 77 4.46 -7.33 2.49
N ILE A 78 3.77 -8.35 1.99
CA ILE A 78 3.28 -8.41 0.60
C ILE A 78 2.02 -7.52 0.43
N GLY A 79 1.14 -7.51 1.43
CA GLY A 79 -0.02 -6.63 1.53
C GLY A 79 0.37 -5.17 1.66
N PHE A 80 1.40 -4.84 2.44
CA PHE A 80 2.01 -3.53 2.60
C PHE A 80 2.56 -3.03 1.27
N VAL A 81 3.27 -3.87 0.51
CA VAL A 81 3.72 -3.50 -0.85
C VAL A 81 2.52 -3.17 -1.74
N VAL A 82 1.45 -3.98 -1.73
CA VAL A 82 0.23 -3.74 -2.53
C VAL A 82 -0.61 -2.55 -1.98
N GLY A 83 -0.59 -2.31 -0.68
CA GLY A 83 -1.26 -1.24 0.04
C GLY A 83 -0.59 0.11 -0.20
N VAL A 84 0.74 0.16 -0.15
CA VAL A 84 1.57 1.27 -0.63
C VAL A 84 1.32 1.49 -2.14
N TYR A 85 1.17 0.42 -2.94
CA TYR A 85 0.76 0.51 -4.36
C TYR A 85 -0.62 1.14 -4.58
N THR A 86 -1.53 1.11 -3.59
CA THR A 86 -2.89 1.64 -3.70
C THR A 86 -3.23 2.71 -2.66
N GLY A 87 -2.27 3.17 -1.85
CA GLY A 87 -2.62 3.77 -0.56
C GLY A 87 -1.60 4.66 0.15
N ILE A 88 -0.31 4.59 -0.19
CA ILE A 88 0.65 5.64 0.17
C ILE A 88 1.63 5.74 -0.98
N ALA A 89 1.50 6.80 -1.77
CA ALA A 89 2.57 7.15 -2.69
C ALA A 89 2.54 8.65 -2.98
N VAL A 90 3.09 9.40 -2.05
CA VAL A 90 3.82 10.63 -2.35
C VAL A 90 4.97 10.63 -1.34
N GLY A 91 6.26 10.66 -1.68
CA GLY A 91 6.95 10.61 -2.95
C GLY A 91 8.40 10.16 -2.69
N ALA A 92 9.04 9.62 -3.73
CA ALA A 92 10.48 9.36 -3.85
C ALA A 92 11.15 8.53 -2.73
N VAL A 93 11.55 7.30 -3.07
CA VAL A 93 12.78 6.64 -2.59
C VAL A 93 13.26 7.07 -1.19
N TRP A 94 12.85 6.33 -0.16
CA TRP A 94 13.53 6.23 1.13
C TRP A 94 14.09 7.54 1.72
N ASP A 95 13.36 8.12 2.67
CA ASP A 95 14.01 8.56 3.90
C ASP A 95 13.61 7.59 5.02
N ILE A 96 14.57 6.76 5.43
CA ILE A 96 14.41 5.63 6.37
C ILE A 96 14.00 6.11 7.79
N ASN A 97 14.03 7.41 8.06
CA ASN A 97 13.75 7.97 9.38
C ASN A 97 12.26 8.26 9.64
N HIS A 98 11.39 8.36 8.62
CA HIS A 98 9.94 8.56 8.80
C HIS A 98 9.15 7.24 8.88
N PHE A 99 9.81 6.10 8.63
CA PHE A 99 9.23 4.76 8.72
C PHE A 99 8.85 4.36 10.16
N ASP A 100 9.46 5.00 11.17
CA ASP A 100 9.31 4.60 12.57
C ASP A 100 7.94 4.97 13.15
N PHE A 101 7.34 6.10 12.73
CA PHE A 101 6.03 6.51 13.23
C PHE A 101 4.89 5.63 12.67
N GLU A 102 4.89 5.38 11.35
CA GLU A 102 3.88 4.55 10.70
C GLU A 102 3.96 3.09 11.16
N ASN A 103 5.18 2.54 11.31
CA ASN A 103 5.38 1.20 11.85
C ASN A 103 4.84 1.07 13.28
N ASN A 104 5.10 2.04 14.16
CA ASN A 104 4.62 2.00 15.54
C ASN A 104 3.07 2.03 15.61
N PHE A 105 2.41 2.81 14.75
CA PHE A 105 0.96 2.84 14.68
C PHE A 105 0.37 1.54 14.12
N ILE A 106 0.93 1.02 13.02
CA ILE A 106 0.49 -0.24 12.40
C ILE A 106 0.75 -1.43 13.33
N GLU A 107 1.90 -1.48 13.99
CA GLU A 107 2.24 -2.51 14.97
C GLU A 107 1.28 -2.48 16.15
N LYS A 108 1.04 -1.29 16.74
CA LYS A 108 0.08 -1.12 17.83
C LYS A 108 -1.33 -1.58 17.44
N VAL A 109 -1.80 -1.24 16.24
CA VAL A 109 -3.10 -1.73 15.76
C VAL A 109 -3.08 -3.24 15.56
N SER A 110 -2.03 -3.78 14.93
CA SER A 110 -1.91 -5.22 14.66
C SER A 110 -1.89 -6.06 15.95
N ASP A 111 -1.21 -5.57 16.99
CA ASP A 111 -1.11 -6.21 18.30
C ASP A 111 -2.44 -6.23 19.04
N THR A 112 -3.27 -5.19 18.87
CA THR A 112 -4.62 -5.13 19.44
C THR A 112 -5.63 -5.98 18.64
N MET A 113 -5.35 -6.25 17.37
CA MET A 113 -6.22 -7.02 16.47
C MET A 113 -5.94 -8.53 16.58
N ASN A 114 -6.71 -9.24 17.39
CA ASN A 114 -6.74 -10.70 17.40
C ASN A 114 -7.59 -11.26 16.23
N VAL A 115 -7.42 -12.54 15.91
CA VAL A 115 -8.31 -13.23 14.95
C VAL A 115 -9.76 -13.10 15.41
N GLY A 116 -10.63 -12.67 14.51
CA GLY A 116 -12.04 -12.38 14.76
C GLY A 116 -12.33 -10.96 15.23
N THR A 117 -11.32 -10.16 15.62
CA THR A 117 -11.51 -8.76 15.97
C THR A 117 -12.01 -7.99 14.75
N ILE A 118 -13.01 -7.14 14.99
CA ILE A 118 -13.60 -6.23 14.02
C ILE A 118 -13.08 -4.84 14.36
N ALA A 119 -12.65 -4.06 13.37
CA ALA A 119 -12.24 -2.68 13.61
C ALA A 119 -12.93 -1.71 12.67
N ILE A 120 -13.30 -0.56 13.21
CA ILE A 120 -13.57 0.63 12.41
C ILE A 120 -12.25 1.35 12.23
N ILE A 121 -11.91 1.66 10.98
CA ILE A 121 -10.84 2.61 10.66
C ILE A 121 -11.51 3.82 10.02
N ALA A 122 -11.26 5.01 10.56
CA ALA A 122 -11.89 6.24 10.08
C ALA A 122 -10.91 7.41 10.05
N GLU A 123 -11.11 8.29 9.07
CA GLU A 123 -10.50 9.61 9.02
C GLU A 123 -11.50 10.63 9.58
N VAL A 124 -11.14 11.27 10.68
CA VAL A 124 -12.01 12.16 11.44
C VAL A 124 -11.31 13.47 11.80
N ALA A 125 -11.97 14.61 11.63
CA ALA A 125 -11.54 15.85 12.27
C ALA A 125 -12.36 16.10 13.53
N GLU A 126 -11.68 16.16 14.67
CA GLU A 126 -12.25 16.43 15.99
C GLU A 126 -11.53 17.59 16.67
N ASP A 127 -12.27 18.55 17.23
CA ASP A 127 -11.69 19.63 18.04
C ASP A 127 -11.24 19.13 19.42
N SER A 128 -11.82 18.01 19.86
CA SER A 128 -11.55 17.35 21.13
C SER A 128 -11.86 15.87 21.02
N SER A 129 -10.98 15.02 21.55
CA SER A 129 -11.16 13.56 21.55
C SER A 129 -12.39 13.11 22.35
N VAL A 130 -12.85 13.96 23.28
CA VAL A 130 -13.95 13.69 24.21
C VAL A 130 -15.23 13.31 23.47
N PHE A 131 -15.50 13.88 22.30
CA PHE A 131 -16.72 13.58 21.54
C PHE A 131 -16.81 12.09 21.18
N ILE A 132 -15.75 11.54 20.59
CA ILE A 132 -15.70 10.13 20.20
C ILE A 132 -15.48 9.26 21.43
N ASP A 133 -14.63 9.67 22.37
CA ASP A 133 -14.33 8.91 23.59
C ASP A 133 -15.61 8.67 24.42
N ASP A 134 -16.40 9.71 24.69
CA ASP A 134 -17.63 9.60 25.48
C ASP A 134 -18.72 8.84 24.72
N ALA A 135 -18.89 9.10 23.42
CA ALA A 135 -19.88 8.41 22.60
C ALA A 135 -19.60 6.89 22.51
N LEU A 136 -18.32 6.50 22.56
CA LEU A 136 -17.90 5.12 22.38
C LEU A 136 -17.51 4.39 23.67
N GLN A 137 -17.50 5.07 24.82
CA GLN A 137 -17.09 4.53 26.11
C GLN A 137 -17.78 3.20 26.49
N SER A 138 -19.04 3.02 26.06
CA SER A 138 -19.83 1.80 26.32
C SER A 138 -19.59 0.66 25.33
N TYR A 139 -18.87 0.91 24.22
CA TYR A 139 -18.74 -0.03 23.09
C TYR A 139 -17.30 -0.50 22.88
N SER A 140 -16.32 0.37 23.07
CA SER A 140 -14.89 0.05 23.01
C SER A 140 -14.16 0.67 24.20
N SER A 141 -13.19 -0.07 24.74
CA SER A 141 -12.29 0.40 25.78
C SER A 141 -11.03 1.07 25.21
N GLU A 142 -10.82 0.97 23.90
CA GLU A 142 -9.59 1.43 23.25
C GLU A 142 -9.90 2.13 21.93
N ILE A 143 -9.34 3.32 21.77
CA ILE A 143 -9.36 4.09 20.52
C ILE A 143 -7.91 4.44 20.23
N ILE A 144 -7.37 3.85 19.18
CA ILE A 144 -5.99 4.09 18.75
C ILE A 144 -6.05 5.26 17.77
N ARG A 145 -5.42 6.38 18.15
CA ARG A 145 -5.33 7.58 17.31
C ARG A 145 -3.92 7.73 16.76
N SER A 146 -3.84 8.03 15.47
CA SER A 146 -2.69 8.69 14.88
C SER A 146 -3.14 10.09 14.55
N GLU A 147 -2.29 11.09 14.84
CA GLU A 147 -2.39 12.33 14.08
C GLU A 147 -2.38 11.91 12.60
N ALA A 148 -3.41 12.29 11.82
CA ALA A 148 -3.31 12.13 10.37
C ALA A 148 -2.38 13.19 9.80
N GLY A 149 -1.54 13.81 10.64
CA GLY A 149 -0.16 14.17 10.32
C GLY A 149 0.62 12.92 9.90
N ILE A 150 0.23 12.37 8.76
CA ILE A 150 1.07 12.52 7.61
C ILE A 150 2.03 13.72 7.83
N ASP A 151 3.28 13.47 8.24
CA ASP A 151 4.38 14.39 7.94
C ASP A 151 4.64 14.29 6.41
N PHE A 152 3.62 14.56 5.60
CA PHE A 152 3.75 14.97 4.19
C PHE A 152 3.45 16.48 4.14
N ASP A 153 4.09 17.23 5.04
CA ASP A 153 4.06 18.71 5.10
C ASP A 153 4.36 19.34 3.72
N ASP A 154 5.04 18.62 2.84
CA ASP A 154 5.37 19.09 1.49
C ASP A 154 4.30 18.82 0.42
N TYR A 155 3.21 18.09 0.72
CA TYR A 155 2.26 17.59 -0.29
C TYR A 155 0.77 17.54 0.10
N VAL A 156 0.38 18.07 1.27
CA VAL A 156 -1.04 18.43 1.45
C VAL A 156 -1.31 19.58 0.49
N ASP A 157 -2.18 19.33 -0.49
CA ASP A 157 -2.61 20.40 -1.41
C ASP A 157 -3.25 21.49 -0.57
N GLU A 158 -2.79 22.74 -0.70
CA GLU A 158 -3.32 23.92 0.01
C GLU A 158 -4.86 23.97 -0.08
N GLN A 159 -5.43 23.52 -1.21
CA GLN A 159 -6.88 23.45 -1.38
C GLN A 159 -7.58 22.44 -0.45
N ILE A 160 -6.92 21.35 -0.08
CA ILE A 160 -7.46 20.38 0.89
C ILE A 160 -7.53 21.02 2.26
N GLU A 161 -6.47 21.72 2.68
CA GLU A 161 -6.42 22.41 3.96
C GLU A 161 -7.48 23.53 4.01
N ASP A 162 -7.58 24.34 2.96
CA ASP A 162 -8.61 25.38 2.83
C ASP A 162 -10.04 24.82 2.98
N TRP A 163 -10.33 23.69 2.32
CA TRP A 163 -11.65 23.06 2.44
C TRP A 163 -11.87 22.43 3.82
N GLU A 164 -10.83 21.90 4.47
CA GLU A 164 -10.95 21.40 5.84
C GLU A 164 -11.24 22.52 6.83
N GLU A 165 -10.59 23.68 6.67
CA GLU A 165 -10.89 24.88 7.46
C GLU A 165 -12.31 25.40 7.18
N GLU A 166 -12.73 25.50 5.91
CA GLU A 166 -14.09 25.94 5.56
C GLU A 166 -15.16 24.97 6.10
N ILE A 167 -14.88 23.66 6.11
CA ILE A 167 -15.75 22.67 6.75
C ILE A 167 -15.82 22.88 8.26
N ALA A 168 -14.69 23.14 8.93
CA ALA A 168 -14.67 23.40 10.36
C ALA A 168 -15.49 24.65 10.72
N ASP A 169 -15.35 25.72 9.94
CA ASP A 169 -16.11 26.95 10.09
C ASP A 169 -17.63 26.74 9.90
N GLU A 170 -18.03 26.05 8.83
CA GLU A 170 -19.44 25.74 8.57
C GLU A 170 -20.02 24.81 9.65
N ARG A 171 -19.23 23.87 10.19
CA ARG A 171 -19.67 23.04 11.33
C ARG A 171 -19.86 23.85 12.61
N GLN A 172 -19.00 24.84 12.87
CA GLN A 172 -19.20 25.74 13.99
C GLN A 172 -20.49 26.55 13.86
N LYS A 173 -20.84 26.98 12.63
CA LYS A 173 -22.12 27.64 12.32
C LYS A 173 -23.28 26.67 12.52
N LEU A 174 -23.15 25.41 12.11
CA LEU A 174 -24.18 24.37 12.24
C LEU A 174 -24.66 24.21 13.69
N LYS A 175 -23.73 24.23 14.66
CA LYS A 175 -24.03 24.12 16.09
C LYS A 175 -24.93 25.24 16.64
N LYS A 176 -24.99 26.40 15.97
CA LYS A 176 -25.72 27.60 16.42
C LYS A 176 -26.90 27.97 15.52
N ALA A 177 -27.07 27.28 14.40
CA ALA A 177 -28.02 27.63 13.34
C ALA A 177 -29.45 27.19 13.64
N THR A 178 -30.42 27.90 13.06
CA THR A 178 -31.84 27.51 13.04
C THR A 178 -32.08 26.34 12.08
N GLU A 179 -33.20 25.60 12.19
CA GLU A 179 -33.48 24.42 11.36
C GLU A 179 -33.38 24.68 9.84
N ASN A 180 -33.86 25.84 9.36
CA ASN A 180 -33.78 26.19 7.95
C ASN A 180 -32.34 26.49 7.50
N GLU A 181 -31.54 27.12 8.36
CA GLU A 181 -30.13 27.41 8.10
C GLU A 181 -29.29 26.13 8.14
N LYS A 182 -29.59 25.20 9.06
CA LYS A 182 -28.93 23.90 9.15
C LYS A 182 -28.99 23.13 7.84
N ILE A 183 -30.14 23.10 7.16
CA ILE A 183 -30.28 22.43 5.85
C ILE A 183 -29.28 23.00 4.84
N THR A 184 -29.12 24.32 4.81
CA THR A 184 -28.21 25.00 3.89
C THR A 184 -26.75 24.75 4.26
N ILE A 185 -26.41 24.79 5.54
CA ILE A 185 -25.07 24.53 6.06
C ILE A 185 -24.67 23.07 5.81
N ILE A 186 -25.56 22.10 6.07
CA ILE A 186 -25.35 20.68 5.78
C ILE A 186 -25.07 20.46 4.29
N ALA A 187 -25.83 21.12 3.40
CA ALA A 187 -25.61 21.02 1.97
C ALA A 187 -24.24 21.58 1.55
N LYS A 188 -23.78 22.69 2.15
CA LYS A 188 -22.44 23.24 1.92
C LYS A 188 -21.33 22.31 2.42
N ILE A 189 -21.44 21.79 3.64
CA ILE A 189 -20.48 20.83 4.19
C ILE A 189 -20.38 19.60 3.28
N ALA A 190 -21.52 19.10 2.77
CA ALA A 190 -21.53 17.98 1.84
C ALA A 190 -20.82 18.31 0.50
N ASP A 191 -21.02 19.51 -0.06
CA ASP A 191 -20.32 19.96 -1.26
C ASP A 191 -18.81 20.09 -1.05
N LEU A 192 -18.38 20.68 0.08
CA LEU A 192 -16.97 20.80 0.44
C LEU A 192 -16.31 19.43 0.64
N LYS A 193 -16.98 18.51 1.34
CA LYS A 193 -16.52 17.11 1.46
C LYS A 193 -16.36 16.44 0.09
N ALA A 194 -17.29 16.69 -0.84
CA ALA A 194 -17.22 16.14 -2.19
C ALA A 194 -16.07 16.74 -3.01
N LYS A 195 -15.78 18.03 -2.87
CA LYS A 195 -14.61 18.69 -3.48
C LYS A 195 -13.30 18.12 -2.96
N ARG A 196 -13.15 18.05 -1.62
CA ARG A 196 -12.00 17.42 -0.94
C ARG A 196 -11.74 16.02 -1.49
N LYS A 197 -12.77 15.19 -1.50
CA LYS A 197 -12.70 13.82 -2.02
C LYS A 197 -12.28 13.77 -3.50
N THR A 198 -12.82 14.66 -4.33
CA THR A 198 -12.48 14.69 -5.76
C THR A 198 -11.03 15.06 -6.00
N GLU A 199 -10.46 15.96 -5.19
CA GLU A 199 -9.06 16.35 -5.32
C GLU A 199 -8.13 15.24 -4.83
N ILE A 200 -8.45 14.60 -3.70
CA ILE A 200 -7.77 13.38 -3.24
C ILE A 200 -7.80 12.30 -4.34
N ASP A 201 -8.94 12.04 -4.97
CA ASP A 201 -9.07 11.08 -6.07
C ASP A 201 -8.19 11.44 -7.30
N LYS A 202 -7.94 12.73 -7.55
CA LYS A 202 -7.04 13.18 -8.64
C LYS A 202 -5.59 12.95 -8.26
N LEU A 203 -5.19 13.31 -7.04
CA LEU A 203 -3.86 13.04 -6.51
C LEU A 203 -3.59 11.52 -6.57
N ASP A 204 -4.56 10.71 -6.16
CA ASP A 204 -4.49 9.25 -6.21
C ASP A 204 -4.24 8.70 -7.62
N LYS A 205 -4.97 9.22 -8.62
CA LYS A 205 -4.80 8.79 -10.02
C LYS A 205 -3.42 9.17 -10.55
N LYS A 206 -2.93 10.37 -10.22
CA LYS A 206 -1.60 10.86 -10.62
C LYS A 206 -0.49 10.04 -9.96
N THR A 207 -0.68 9.66 -8.72
CA THR A 207 0.23 8.78 -7.99
C THR A 207 0.26 7.38 -8.60
N LYS A 208 -0.90 6.76 -8.88
CA LYS A 208 -0.95 5.42 -9.49
C LYS A 208 -0.28 5.39 -10.88
N SER A 209 -0.46 6.43 -11.69
CA SER A 209 0.18 6.50 -13.01
C SER A 209 1.71 6.65 -12.90
N THR A 210 2.20 7.53 -12.03
CA THR A 210 3.65 7.72 -11.82
C THR A 210 4.33 6.45 -11.29
N LEU A 211 3.69 5.73 -10.35
CA LEU A 211 4.18 4.43 -9.89
C LEU A 211 4.23 3.38 -11.01
N HIS A 212 3.21 3.32 -11.87
CA HIS A 212 3.20 2.38 -12.98
C HIS A 212 4.37 2.64 -13.94
N GLU A 213 4.65 3.91 -14.25
CA GLU A 213 5.80 4.28 -15.07
C GLU A 213 7.14 3.86 -14.44
N ILE A 214 7.30 4.06 -13.13
CA ILE A 214 8.51 3.66 -12.40
C ILE A 214 8.69 2.15 -12.46
N LYS A 215 7.60 1.39 -12.25
CA LYS A 215 7.61 -0.07 -12.33
C LYS A 215 8.03 -0.57 -13.71
N ASP A 216 7.48 0.02 -14.77
CA ASP A 216 7.80 -0.35 -16.14
C ASP A 216 9.24 -0.01 -16.51
N LYS A 217 9.72 1.19 -16.12
CA LYS A 217 11.12 1.59 -16.28
C LYS A 217 12.06 0.63 -15.54
N THR A 218 11.70 0.22 -14.33
CA THR A 218 12.50 -0.72 -13.52
C THR A 218 12.51 -2.11 -14.13
N LYS A 219 11.36 -2.65 -14.54
CA LYS A 219 11.26 -3.94 -15.24
C LYS A 219 12.06 -3.93 -16.55
N SER A 220 11.99 -2.84 -17.31
CA SER A 220 12.79 -2.66 -18.54
C SER A 220 14.30 -2.68 -18.24
N ARG A 221 14.74 -2.01 -17.16
CA ARG A 221 16.14 -2.03 -16.70
C ARG A 221 16.60 -3.43 -16.29
N ILE A 222 15.78 -4.17 -15.54
CA ILE A 222 16.07 -5.56 -15.14
C ILE A 222 16.20 -6.45 -16.37
N ASN A 223 15.24 -6.40 -17.30
CA ASN A 223 15.31 -7.20 -18.54
C ASN A 223 16.56 -6.88 -19.37
N LYS A 224 16.99 -5.60 -19.44
CA LYS A 224 18.23 -5.21 -20.12
C LYS A 224 19.46 -5.78 -19.42
N LEU A 225 19.48 -5.80 -18.10
CA LEU A 225 20.57 -6.39 -17.31
C LEU A 225 20.61 -7.91 -17.48
N GLU A 226 19.46 -8.60 -17.41
CA GLU A 226 19.37 -10.04 -17.67
C GLU A 226 19.86 -10.41 -19.07
N THR A 227 19.46 -9.63 -20.08
CA THR A 227 19.91 -9.84 -21.46
C THR A 227 21.43 -9.67 -21.58
N ARG A 228 22.00 -8.66 -20.90
CA ARG A 228 23.45 -8.47 -20.84
C ARG A 228 24.15 -9.63 -20.13
N LEU A 229 23.62 -10.10 -19.01
CA LEU A 229 24.16 -11.24 -18.26
C LEU A 229 24.15 -12.53 -19.10
N LYS A 230 23.03 -12.84 -19.78
CA LYS A 230 22.95 -13.98 -20.72
C LYS A 230 23.96 -13.87 -21.86
N SER A 231 24.15 -12.67 -22.41
CA SER A 231 25.15 -12.43 -23.45
C SER A 231 26.58 -12.66 -22.95
N TYR A 232 26.89 -12.20 -21.73
CA TYR A 232 28.18 -12.48 -21.09
C TYR A 232 28.37 -13.97 -20.83
N GLU A 233 27.38 -14.66 -20.28
CA GLU A 233 27.41 -16.12 -20.06
C GLU A 233 27.68 -16.87 -21.36
N HIS A 234 26.98 -16.52 -22.44
CA HIS A 234 27.17 -17.11 -23.76
C HIS A 234 28.59 -16.86 -24.29
N SER A 235 29.08 -15.62 -24.18
CA SER A 235 30.44 -15.27 -24.63
C SER A 235 31.53 -16.03 -23.88
N ILE A 236 31.36 -16.22 -22.57
CA ILE A 236 32.30 -16.98 -21.73
C ILE A 236 32.24 -18.47 -22.13
N SER A 237 31.04 -19.04 -22.23
CA SER A 237 30.84 -20.43 -22.67
C SER A 237 31.45 -20.70 -24.05
N ASP A 238 31.25 -19.79 -25.01
CA ASP A 238 31.83 -19.88 -26.35
C ASP A 238 33.35 -19.88 -26.33
N VAL A 239 33.97 -19.03 -25.50
CA VAL A 239 35.43 -18.99 -25.34
C VAL A 239 35.94 -20.31 -24.78
N PHE A 240 35.30 -20.86 -23.74
CA PHE A 240 35.66 -22.16 -23.17
C PHE A 240 35.49 -23.30 -24.18
N THR A 241 34.37 -23.32 -24.91
CA THR A 241 34.06 -24.36 -25.90
C THR A 241 35.05 -24.32 -27.07
N LYS A 242 35.36 -23.13 -27.61
CA LYS A 242 36.37 -22.95 -28.66
C LYS A 242 37.77 -23.35 -28.19
N ALA A 243 38.15 -23.00 -26.96
CA ALA A 243 39.43 -23.40 -26.38
C ALA A 243 39.52 -24.93 -26.20
N HIS A 244 38.44 -25.57 -25.74
CA HIS A 244 38.36 -27.02 -25.58
C HIS A 244 38.46 -27.74 -26.94
N GLN A 245 37.70 -27.30 -27.94
CA GLN A 245 37.72 -27.84 -29.29
C GLN A 245 39.12 -27.72 -29.93
N LYS A 246 39.79 -26.56 -29.76
CA LYS A 246 41.16 -26.35 -30.22
C LYS A 246 42.15 -27.32 -29.56
N ARG A 247 41.98 -27.61 -28.26
CA ARG A 247 42.82 -28.59 -27.54
C ARG A 247 42.57 -30.02 -28.03
N LEU A 248 41.32 -30.42 -28.23
CA LEU A 248 40.96 -31.73 -28.77
C LEU A 248 41.51 -31.92 -30.19
N ASN A 249 41.32 -30.96 -31.09
CA ASN A 249 41.86 -31.02 -32.45
C ASN A 249 43.39 -31.17 -32.46
N LYS A 250 44.10 -30.48 -31.55
CA LYS A 250 45.55 -30.63 -31.40
C LYS A 250 45.93 -32.05 -30.92
N ARG A 251 45.14 -32.67 -30.04
CA ARG A 251 45.35 -34.06 -29.60
C ARG A 251 45.08 -35.05 -30.72
N ILE A 252 43.95 -34.90 -31.43
CA ILE A 252 43.58 -35.75 -32.57
C ILE A 252 44.69 -35.72 -33.63
N LYS A 253 45.19 -34.52 -33.98
CA LYS A 253 46.29 -34.37 -34.94
C LYS A 253 47.56 -35.11 -34.50
N ARG A 254 47.94 -34.99 -33.22
CA ARG A 254 49.11 -35.72 -32.67
C ARG A 254 48.92 -37.23 -32.70
N GLU A 255 47.73 -37.73 -32.39
CA GLU A 255 47.46 -39.17 -32.47
C GLU A 255 47.42 -39.68 -33.91
N GLN A 256 46.91 -38.89 -34.86
CA GLN A 256 47.00 -39.19 -36.29
C GLN A 256 48.45 -39.26 -36.78
N GLU A 257 49.29 -38.31 -36.36
CA GLU A 257 50.73 -38.31 -36.67
C GLU A 257 51.43 -39.56 -36.10
N LYS A 258 51.15 -39.92 -34.85
CA LYS A 258 51.68 -41.15 -34.23
C LYS A 258 51.19 -42.42 -34.94
N LEU A 259 49.90 -42.51 -35.25
CA LEU A 259 49.34 -43.64 -36.00
C LEU A 259 49.98 -43.78 -37.38
N HIS A 260 50.25 -42.65 -38.06
CA HIS A 260 50.94 -42.66 -39.34
C HIS A 260 52.39 -43.14 -39.22
N GLN A 261 53.11 -42.69 -38.20
CA GLN A 261 54.47 -43.17 -37.91
C GLN A 261 54.49 -44.68 -37.59
N LEU A 262 53.53 -45.17 -36.81
CA LEU A 262 53.39 -46.59 -36.51
C LEU A 262 53.05 -47.41 -37.76
N TYR A 263 52.18 -46.89 -38.63
CA TYR A 263 51.85 -47.53 -39.90
C TYR A 263 53.06 -47.65 -40.84
N ILE A 264 53.89 -46.60 -40.92
CA ILE A 264 55.14 -46.63 -41.70
C ILE A 264 56.11 -47.65 -41.11
N ALA A 265 56.32 -47.64 -39.79
CA ALA A 265 57.20 -48.59 -39.11
C ALA A 265 56.75 -50.05 -39.26
N LEU A 266 55.44 -50.31 -39.25
CA LEU A 266 54.90 -51.65 -39.48
C LEU A 266 55.06 -52.10 -40.96
N GLY A 267 55.03 -51.16 -41.91
CA GLY A 267 55.26 -51.43 -43.32
C GLY A 267 56.73 -51.76 -43.65
N GLU A 268 57.67 -51.15 -42.93
CA GLU A 268 59.10 -51.48 -43.00
C GLU A 268 59.38 -52.87 -42.40
N ASP A 269 58.77 -53.22 -41.27
CA ASP A 269 58.94 -54.53 -40.60
C ASP A 269 58.35 -55.72 -41.39
N ILE A 270 57.42 -55.47 -42.31
CA ILE A 270 56.83 -56.50 -43.20
C ILE A 270 57.67 -56.67 -44.48
N ALA A 271 58.47 -55.66 -44.86
CA ALA A 271 59.36 -55.73 -46.03
C ALA A 271 60.70 -56.44 -45.75
N ASP A 272 61.09 -56.55 -44.47
CA ASP A 272 62.36 -57.17 -44.02
C ASP A 272 62.20 -58.65 -43.55
N LYS A 273 61.15 -59.36 -43.98
CA LYS A 273 60.95 -60.80 -43.72
C LYS A 273 60.89 -61.65 -45.00
#